data_AF-A0A8H6TPF7-F1
#
_entry.id   AF-A0A8H6TPF7-F1
#
_cell.length_a   1.000
_cell.length_b   1.000
_cell.length_c   1.000
_cell.angle_alpha   90.00
_cell.angle_beta   90.00
_cell.angle_gamma   90.00
#
_symmetry.space_group_name_H-M   'P 1'
#
loop_
_entity.id
_entity.type
_entity.pdbx_description
1 polymer ?
#
loop_
_entity_poly.entity_id
_entity_poly.type
_entity_poly.pdbx_seq_one_letter_code
_entity_poly.pdbx_strand_id
1 'polypeptide(L)'
;MSSSPREPTPPHSRSPSPNGAPGNDVLTLRALVTTKDAGVIIGKAGRTVNEVREATNVKAGVSKVIPGVHERVLTVTGPVDAVAKAYSLIIAQLVATAPSSPTLSTPPASIHTSIRLLISHNLMGTVIGRNGLKIKAIQDASGTRMVAAKDMLPQSTERIVEVQGSPEAIGHAIEEIGKCLLEDWERGLGTVLYHPGTGDERSGTRRSANGRSASISSPALPTSPVLPAPAANLRTQNISIPSDMVGCIIGRSGTKITEIRRLSGSKISIAKAPHDETGERMFTIVGTPEANEKALFLLYNQLESEKERRVNKDAHQQE
;
A
#
# COMPACT_ATOMS: atom_id res chain seq x y z
N MET A 1 23.79 69.86 16.45
CA MET A 1 23.50 69.39 15.08
C MET A 1 23.40 67.89 15.14
N SER A 2 22.17 67.41 14.97
CA SER A 2 21.69 66.07 15.27
C SER A 2 21.97 65.13 14.11
N SER A 3 22.42 63.90 14.37
CA SER A 3 22.39 62.81 13.41
C SER A 3 22.06 61.49 14.12
N SER A 4 20.94 60.92 13.68
CA SER A 4 20.13 59.88 14.33
C SER A 4 20.76 58.48 14.36
N PRO A 5 20.33 57.61 15.30
CA PRO A 5 20.73 56.20 15.34
C PRO A 5 19.98 55.35 14.30
N ARG A 6 20.67 54.34 13.74
CA ARG A 6 20.12 53.36 12.77
C ARG A 6 19.15 52.40 13.45
N GLU A 7 17.92 52.35 12.93
CA GLU A 7 16.92 51.30 13.24
C GLU A 7 17.26 49.95 12.56
N PRO A 8 16.86 48.82 13.18
CA PRO A 8 17.01 47.49 12.60
C PRO A 8 15.93 47.19 11.55
N THR A 9 16.34 46.63 10.43
CA THR A 9 15.46 46.21 9.32
C THR A 9 14.50 45.09 9.74
N PRO A 10 13.21 45.14 9.36
CA PRO A 10 12.23 44.10 9.66
C PRO A 10 12.49 42.82 8.81
N PRO A 11 12.05 41.64 9.29
CA PRO A 11 12.23 40.39 8.56
C PRO A 11 11.42 40.41 7.26
N HIS A 12 12.06 40.00 6.18
CA HIS A 12 11.45 39.87 4.85
C HIS A 12 10.15 39.07 4.92
N SER A 13 9.08 39.79 4.57
CA SER A 13 7.80 39.26 4.15
C SER A 13 8.00 38.19 3.07
N ARG A 14 7.73 36.93 3.42
CA ARG A 14 7.43 35.90 2.42
C ARG A 14 6.20 36.36 1.66
N SER A 15 6.40 36.84 0.46
CA SER A 15 5.36 36.98 -0.54
C SER A 15 4.72 35.60 -0.77
N PRO A 16 3.38 35.48 -0.74
CA PRO A 16 2.72 34.25 -1.14
C PRO A 16 2.93 34.08 -2.64
N SER A 17 3.59 32.98 -3.02
CA SER A 17 3.69 32.58 -4.43
C SER A 17 2.27 32.41 -5.00
N PRO A 18 1.93 33.04 -6.14
CA PRO A 18 0.68 32.80 -6.83
C PRO A 18 0.86 31.53 -7.67
N ASN A 19 0.82 30.37 -7.02
CA ASN A 19 0.63 29.08 -7.67
C ASN A 19 -0.02 28.11 -6.68
N GLY A 20 -1.16 28.53 -6.14
CA GLY A 20 -2.18 27.60 -5.67
C GLY A 20 -2.92 27.03 -6.87
N ALA A 21 -2.28 26.14 -7.62
CA ALA A 21 -3.05 25.16 -8.38
C ALA A 21 -3.89 24.40 -7.35
N PRO A 22 -5.19 24.12 -7.59
CA PRO A 22 -5.95 23.30 -6.66
C PRO A 22 -5.19 22.00 -6.51
N GLY A 23 -4.69 21.74 -5.29
CA GLY A 23 -3.99 20.51 -4.96
C GLY A 23 -4.88 19.38 -5.43
N ASN A 24 -4.46 18.68 -6.47
CA ASN A 24 -5.20 17.53 -6.94
C ASN A 24 -4.88 16.44 -5.93
N ASP A 25 -5.67 16.44 -4.87
CA ASP A 25 -5.67 15.57 -3.71
C ASP A 25 -6.07 14.16 -4.17
N VAL A 26 -5.20 13.55 -4.99
CA VAL A 26 -5.43 12.27 -5.65
C VAL A 26 -5.22 11.15 -4.64
N LEU A 27 -6.33 10.66 -4.10
CA LEU A 27 -6.39 9.49 -3.25
C LEU A 27 -6.38 8.21 -4.10
N THR A 28 -5.53 7.25 -3.73
CA THR A 28 -5.64 5.87 -4.21
C THR A 28 -6.14 4.98 -3.08
N LEU A 29 -7.37 4.52 -3.19
CA LEU A 29 -7.99 3.63 -2.21
C LEU A 29 -8.18 2.24 -2.80
N ARG A 30 -7.81 1.23 -2.01
CA ARG A 30 -7.89 -0.18 -2.40
C ARG A 30 -8.91 -0.89 -1.53
N ALA A 31 -9.65 -1.82 -2.10
CA ALA A 31 -10.61 -2.64 -1.40
C ALA A 31 -10.49 -4.10 -1.81
N LEU A 32 -10.70 -5.00 -0.86
CA LEU A 32 -10.78 -6.42 -1.08
C LEU A 32 -12.24 -6.79 -1.36
N VAL A 33 -12.46 -7.42 -2.50
CA VAL A 33 -13.79 -7.83 -2.98
C VAL A 33 -13.76 -9.30 -3.34
N THR A 34 -14.87 -10.01 -3.25
CA THR A 34 -14.90 -11.41 -3.68
C THR A 34 -14.86 -11.52 -5.20
N THR A 35 -14.52 -12.68 -5.74
CA THR A 35 -14.58 -12.92 -7.19
C THR A 35 -15.99 -12.74 -7.75
N LYS A 36 -17.03 -12.99 -6.94
CA LYS A 36 -18.44 -12.75 -7.30
C LYS A 36 -18.72 -11.24 -7.38
N ASP A 37 -18.37 -10.48 -6.35
CA ASP A 37 -18.56 -9.03 -6.30
C ASP A 37 -17.78 -8.33 -7.41
N ALA A 38 -16.53 -8.75 -7.64
CA ALA A 38 -15.71 -8.26 -8.76
C ALA A 38 -16.39 -8.48 -10.12
N GLY A 39 -17.13 -9.59 -10.29
CA GLY A 39 -17.90 -9.85 -11.50
C GLY A 39 -19.04 -8.84 -11.69
N VAL A 40 -19.74 -8.50 -10.61
CA VAL A 40 -20.81 -7.47 -10.61
C VAL A 40 -20.23 -6.08 -10.87
N ILE A 41 -19.12 -5.73 -10.21
CA ILE A 41 -18.43 -4.44 -10.37
C ILE A 41 -17.96 -4.23 -11.81
N ILE A 42 -17.39 -5.26 -12.44
CA ILE A 42 -16.98 -5.19 -13.85
C ILE A 42 -18.22 -5.09 -14.75
N GLY A 43 -19.24 -5.90 -14.48
CA GLY A 43 -20.46 -5.97 -15.30
C GLY A 43 -20.25 -6.68 -16.62
N LYS A 44 -21.35 -6.97 -17.33
CA LYS A 44 -21.30 -7.62 -18.66
C LYS A 44 -20.52 -6.72 -19.64
N ALA A 45 -19.47 -7.27 -20.24
CA ALA A 45 -18.54 -6.57 -21.14
C ALA A 45 -17.87 -5.31 -20.53
N GLY A 46 -17.75 -5.21 -19.20
CA GLY A 46 -17.13 -4.06 -18.56
C GLY A 46 -18.02 -2.82 -18.48
N ARG A 47 -19.32 -2.94 -18.80
CA ARG A 47 -20.24 -1.78 -18.86
C ARG A 47 -20.32 -1.05 -17.52
N THR A 48 -20.55 -1.77 -16.43
CA THR A 48 -20.74 -1.19 -15.10
C THR A 48 -19.50 -0.45 -14.62
N VAL A 49 -18.31 -1.04 -14.74
CA VAL A 49 -17.07 -0.36 -14.34
C VAL A 49 -16.77 0.86 -15.22
N ASN A 50 -17.12 0.82 -16.50
CA ASN A 50 -16.95 1.95 -17.40
C ASN A 50 -17.90 3.10 -17.06
N GLU A 51 -19.16 2.80 -16.76
CA GLU A 51 -20.15 3.78 -16.31
C GLU A 51 -19.70 4.45 -15.00
N VAL A 52 -19.18 3.67 -14.03
CA VAL A 52 -18.63 4.24 -12.79
C VAL A 52 -17.45 5.17 -13.08
N ARG A 53 -16.54 4.79 -13.98
CA ARG A 53 -15.39 5.63 -14.37
C ARG A 53 -15.83 6.92 -15.08
N GLU A 54 -16.83 6.83 -15.96
CA GLU A 54 -17.36 7.97 -16.70
C GLU A 54 -18.12 8.94 -15.78
N ALA A 55 -18.99 8.42 -14.91
CA ALA A 55 -19.78 9.22 -13.98
C ALA A 55 -18.96 9.92 -12.90
N THR A 56 -17.83 9.32 -12.48
CA THR A 56 -17.02 9.84 -11.37
C THR A 56 -15.66 10.41 -11.80
N ASN A 57 -15.25 10.21 -13.04
CA ASN A 57 -13.94 10.61 -13.56
C ASN A 57 -12.75 10.04 -12.73
N VAL A 58 -12.91 8.81 -12.21
CA VAL A 58 -11.86 8.09 -11.47
C VAL A 58 -11.17 7.03 -12.32
N LYS A 59 -9.93 6.71 -11.96
CA LYS A 59 -9.22 5.54 -12.45
C LYS A 59 -9.50 4.33 -11.55
N ALA A 60 -10.61 3.63 -11.81
CA ALA A 60 -10.95 2.38 -11.15
C ALA A 60 -10.39 1.16 -11.89
N GLY A 61 -10.01 0.09 -11.20
CA GLY A 61 -9.57 -1.17 -11.83
C GLY A 61 -9.58 -2.33 -10.85
N VAL A 62 -9.84 -3.54 -11.35
CA VAL A 62 -9.87 -4.77 -10.54
C VAL A 62 -8.68 -5.65 -10.91
N SER A 63 -8.05 -6.29 -9.92
CA SER A 63 -6.94 -7.24 -10.12
C SER A 63 -7.35 -8.40 -11.02
N LYS A 64 -6.39 -9.02 -11.72
CA LYS A 64 -6.63 -10.23 -12.53
C LYS A 64 -7.21 -11.35 -11.66
N VAL A 65 -8.05 -12.20 -12.25
CA VAL A 65 -8.53 -13.42 -11.59
C VAL A 65 -7.36 -14.38 -11.47
N ILE A 66 -7.15 -14.92 -10.27
CA ILE A 66 -6.14 -15.93 -10.00
C ILE A 66 -6.86 -17.23 -9.66
N PRO A 67 -6.56 -18.36 -10.35
CA PRO A 67 -7.21 -19.63 -10.09
C PRO A 67 -6.95 -20.08 -8.65
N GLY A 68 -7.99 -20.54 -7.96
CA GLY A 68 -7.92 -20.97 -6.55
C GLY A 68 -8.08 -19.85 -5.52
N VAL A 69 -8.06 -18.57 -5.93
CA VAL A 69 -8.23 -17.42 -5.03
C VAL A 69 -9.60 -16.78 -5.23
N HIS A 70 -10.37 -16.66 -4.14
CA HIS A 70 -11.74 -16.14 -4.16
C HIS A 70 -11.83 -14.64 -3.88
N GLU A 71 -10.70 -13.98 -3.67
CA GLU A 71 -10.59 -12.56 -3.36
C GLU A 71 -9.82 -11.83 -4.45
N ARG A 72 -10.23 -10.60 -4.74
CA ARG A 72 -9.66 -9.71 -5.74
C ARG A 72 -9.52 -8.32 -5.14
N VAL A 73 -8.57 -7.54 -5.66
CA VAL A 73 -8.37 -6.17 -5.21
C VAL A 73 -8.98 -5.21 -6.22
N LEU A 74 -9.93 -4.42 -5.76
CA LEU A 74 -10.41 -3.21 -6.41
C LEU A 74 -9.47 -2.06 -6.04
N THR A 75 -8.99 -1.31 -7.02
CA THR A 75 -8.19 -0.09 -6.84
C THR A 75 -8.94 1.06 -7.50
N VAL A 76 -9.16 2.14 -6.75
CA VAL A 76 -9.80 3.36 -7.24
C VAL A 76 -8.89 4.54 -6.94
N THR A 77 -8.49 5.27 -7.98
CA THR A 77 -7.62 6.45 -7.87
C THR A 77 -8.33 7.67 -8.42
N GLY A 78 -8.37 8.76 -7.66
CA GLY A 78 -8.98 10.03 -8.06
C GLY A 78 -9.08 11.00 -6.89
N PRO A 79 -9.71 12.17 -7.07
CA PRO A 79 -9.98 13.08 -5.96
C PRO A 79 -10.92 12.43 -4.93
N VAL A 80 -10.80 12.81 -3.67
CA VAL A 80 -11.54 12.19 -2.55
C VAL A 80 -13.04 12.13 -2.80
N ASP A 81 -13.64 13.22 -3.28
CA ASP A 81 -15.08 13.30 -3.60
C ASP A 81 -15.50 12.30 -4.68
N ALA A 82 -14.65 12.12 -5.70
CA ALA A 82 -14.91 11.21 -6.79
C ALA A 82 -14.73 9.75 -6.37
N VAL A 83 -13.72 9.47 -5.54
CA VAL A 83 -13.50 8.13 -4.96
C VAL A 83 -14.69 7.74 -4.09
N ALA A 84 -15.16 8.63 -3.22
CA ALA A 84 -16.35 8.40 -2.39
C ALA A 84 -17.58 8.06 -3.25
N LYS A 85 -17.89 8.88 -4.26
CA LYS A 85 -18.98 8.62 -5.21
C LYS A 85 -18.83 7.29 -5.95
N ALA A 86 -17.60 6.94 -6.37
CA ALA A 86 -17.34 5.69 -7.07
C ALA A 86 -17.64 4.48 -6.18
N TYR A 87 -17.25 4.53 -4.91
CA TYR A 87 -17.58 3.46 -3.96
C TYR A 87 -19.09 3.38 -3.66
N SER A 88 -19.79 4.51 -3.54
CA SER A 88 -21.26 4.51 -3.38
C SER A 88 -21.96 3.81 -4.56
N LEU A 89 -21.57 4.13 -5.80
CA LEU A 89 -22.13 3.49 -7.01
C LEU A 89 -21.81 2.00 -7.06
N ILE A 90 -20.57 1.61 -6.73
CA ILE A 90 -20.15 0.21 -6.67
C ILE A 90 -21.00 -0.57 -5.68
N ILE A 91 -21.21 -0.02 -4.48
CA ILE A 91 -21.99 -0.66 -3.42
C ILE A 91 -23.47 -0.74 -3.82
N ALA A 92 -24.02 0.32 -4.44
CA ALA A 92 -25.38 0.29 -4.96
C ALA A 92 -25.58 -0.84 -5.99
N GLN A 93 -24.61 -1.06 -6.88
CA GLN A 93 -24.64 -2.17 -7.85
C GLN A 93 -24.54 -3.55 -7.19
N LEU A 94 -23.71 -3.67 -6.14
CA LEU A 94 -23.61 -4.90 -5.34
C LEU A 94 -24.92 -5.23 -4.63
N VAL A 95 -25.59 -4.23 -4.06
CA VAL A 95 -26.93 -4.38 -3.45
C VAL A 95 -27.97 -4.77 -4.49
N ALA A 96 -28.01 -4.06 -5.63
CA ALA A 96 -29.00 -4.30 -6.68
C ALA A 96 -28.90 -5.71 -7.30
N THR A 97 -27.70 -6.29 -7.28
CA THR A 97 -27.42 -7.61 -7.86
C THR A 97 -27.41 -8.73 -6.80
N ALA A 98 -27.49 -8.39 -5.51
CA ALA A 98 -27.60 -9.38 -4.45
C ALA A 98 -28.94 -10.13 -4.60
N PRO A 99 -28.95 -11.47 -4.63
CA PRO A 99 -30.19 -12.23 -4.75
C PRO A 99 -31.02 -12.03 -3.48
N SER A 100 -32.12 -11.30 -3.58
CA SER A 100 -33.19 -11.33 -2.59
C SER A 100 -33.68 -12.77 -2.47
N SER A 101 -33.23 -13.47 -1.43
CA SER A 101 -33.72 -14.81 -1.14
C SER A 101 -35.13 -14.67 -0.55
N PRO A 102 -36.20 -15.15 -1.21
CA PRO A 102 -37.53 -15.10 -0.64
C PRO A 102 -37.69 -16.33 0.28
N THR A 103 -37.21 -16.25 1.52
CA THR A 103 -37.53 -17.27 2.53
C THR A 103 -37.96 -16.62 3.84
N LEU A 104 -39.28 -16.67 4.07
CA LEU A 104 -40.06 -16.60 5.30
C LEU A 104 -39.53 -15.78 6.52
N SER A 105 -40.35 -14.77 6.87
CA SER A 105 -40.70 -14.34 8.23
C SER A 105 -39.54 -13.96 9.18
N THR A 106 -38.93 -12.81 8.95
CA THR A 106 -38.31 -11.96 9.97
C THR A 106 -38.39 -10.50 9.47
N PRO A 107 -38.70 -9.48 10.31
CA PRO A 107 -38.83 -8.07 9.86
C PRO A 107 -37.58 -7.63 9.07
N PRO A 108 -37.70 -6.65 8.14
CA PRO A 108 -36.66 -6.35 7.17
C PRO A 108 -35.37 -5.96 7.90
N ALA A 109 -34.48 -6.93 8.06
CA ALA A 109 -33.11 -6.67 8.45
C ALA A 109 -32.58 -5.77 7.35
N SER A 110 -32.34 -4.51 7.71
CA SER A 110 -31.78 -3.49 6.84
C SER A 110 -30.69 -4.13 5.98
N ILE A 111 -30.78 -3.96 4.66
CA ILE A 111 -29.82 -4.54 3.71
C ILE A 111 -28.49 -3.80 3.92
N HIS A 112 -27.67 -4.29 4.84
CA HIS A 112 -26.35 -3.74 5.11
C HIS A 112 -25.38 -4.40 4.15
N THR A 113 -24.77 -3.59 3.28
CA THR A 113 -23.63 -4.07 2.49
C THR A 113 -22.35 -3.74 3.22
N SER A 114 -21.35 -4.59 3.06
CA SER A 114 -20.02 -4.44 3.66
C SER A 114 -18.97 -4.30 2.57
N ILE A 115 -18.03 -3.37 2.74
CA ILE A 115 -16.82 -3.29 1.92
C ILE A 115 -15.57 -3.37 2.78
N ARG A 116 -14.56 -4.08 2.31
CA ARG A 116 -13.30 -4.30 3.04
C ARG A 116 -12.19 -3.44 2.45
N LEU A 117 -11.95 -2.28 3.06
CA LEU A 117 -10.88 -1.37 2.63
C LEU A 117 -9.52 -1.91 3.06
N LEU A 118 -8.54 -1.78 2.17
CA LEU A 118 -7.14 -2.08 2.43
C LEU A 118 -6.44 -0.77 2.77
N ILE A 119 -6.01 -0.65 4.03
CA ILE A 119 -5.35 0.56 4.54
C ILE A 119 -3.97 0.19 5.07
N SER A 120 -2.95 0.98 4.75
CA SER A 120 -1.60 0.77 5.29
C SER A 120 -1.61 0.81 6.81
N HIS A 121 -0.88 -0.11 7.44
CA HIS A 121 -0.67 -0.12 8.90
C HIS A 121 -0.24 1.25 9.44
N ASN A 122 0.58 2.00 8.71
CA ASN A 122 1.07 3.31 9.13
C ASN A 122 -0.01 4.40 9.11
N LEU A 123 -1.01 4.26 8.24
CA LEU A 123 -2.14 5.18 8.11
C LEU A 123 -3.32 4.78 9.00
N MET A 124 -3.32 3.56 9.57
CA MET A 124 -4.39 3.12 10.48
C MET A 124 -4.55 4.03 11.69
N GLY A 125 -3.46 4.63 12.18
CA GLY A 125 -3.51 5.55 13.33
C GLY A 125 -4.35 6.80 13.06
N THR A 126 -4.40 7.26 11.80
CA THR A 126 -5.11 8.49 11.41
C THR A 126 -6.60 8.23 11.24
N VAL A 127 -6.96 7.05 10.74
CA VAL A 127 -8.35 6.58 10.64
C VAL A 127 -8.94 6.20 12.00
N ILE A 128 -8.16 5.49 12.85
CA ILE A 128 -8.63 5.06 14.18
C ILE A 128 -8.66 6.24 15.17
N GLY A 129 -7.63 7.08 15.16
CA GLY A 129 -7.44 8.16 16.13
C GLY A 129 -7.07 7.68 17.53
N ARG A 130 -6.75 8.62 18.43
CA ARG A 130 -6.40 8.30 19.82
C ARG A 130 -7.57 7.57 20.50
N ASN A 131 -7.31 6.41 21.10
CA ASN A 131 -8.31 5.56 21.75
C ASN A 131 -9.51 5.16 20.86
N GLY A 132 -9.38 5.19 19.53
CA GLY A 132 -10.49 4.91 18.63
C GLY A 132 -11.53 6.03 18.54
N LEU A 133 -11.21 7.24 18.99
CA LEU A 133 -12.16 8.37 18.96
C LEU A 133 -12.53 8.78 17.53
N LYS A 134 -11.56 8.81 16.61
CA LYS A 134 -11.78 9.26 15.23
C LYS A 134 -12.64 8.26 14.46
N ILE A 135 -12.34 6.96 14.54
CA ILE A 135 -13.17 5.94 13.89
C ILE A 135 -14.59 5.91 14.46
N LYS A 136 -14.78 6.14 15.77
CA LYS A 136 -16.12 6.27 16.37
C LYS A 136 -16.85 7.51 15.85
N ALA A 137 -16.17 8.65 15.74
CA ALA A 137 -16.76 9.86 15.19
C ALA A 137 -17.15 9.67 13.71
N ILE A 138 -16.32 9.00 12.91
CA ILE A 138 -16.65 8.67 11.51
C ILE A 138 -17.87 7.74 11.46
N GLN A 139 -17.93 6.72 12.32
CA GLN A 139 -19.09 5.82 12.41
C GLN A 139 -20.38 6.56 12.75
N ASP A 140 -20.34 7.46 13.74
CA ASP A 140 -21.50 8.25 14.19
C ASP A 140 -21.96 9.25 13.12
N ALA A 141 -21.01 9.96 12.49
CA ALA A 141 -21.31 10.95 11.45
C ALA A 141 -21.83 10.31 10.15
N SER A 142 -21.32 9.14 9.77
CA SER A 142 -21.72 8.44 8.54
C SER A 142 -22.89 7.47 8.74
N GLY A 143 -23.24 7.12 9.98
CA GLY A 143 -24.19 6.05 10.28
C GLY A 143 -23.70 4.66 9.85
N THR A 144 -22.38 4.49 9.70
CA THR A 144 -21.79 3.20 9.31
C THR A 144 -21.24 2.45 10.52
N ARG A 145 -21.17 1.13 10.39
CA ARG A 145 -20.44 0.26 11.32
C ARG A 145 -19.09 -0.06 10.73
N MET A 146 -18.01 0.37 11.39
CA MET A 146 -16.64 0.11 10.93
C MET A 146 -15.92 -0.82 11.90
N VAL A 147 -15.21 -1.81 11.35
CA VAL A 147 -14.42 -2.77 12.13
C VAL A 147 -13.02 -2.87 11.49
N ALA A 148 -12.01 -2.42 12.23
CA ALA A 148 -10.62 -2.55 11.82
C ALA A 148 -10.04 -3.89 12.31
N ALA A 149 -9.52 -4.69 11.39
CA ALA A 149 -8.78 -5.92 11.71
C ALA A 149 -7.50 -5.57 12.48
N LYS A 150 -7.18 -6.34 13.53
CA LYS A 150 -5.95 -6.13 14.33
C LYS A 150 -4.69 -6.56 13.57
N ASP A 151 -4.80 -7.66 12.84
CA ASP A 151 -3.67 -8.27 12.15
C ASP A 151 -3.44 -7.68 10.76
N MET A 152 -2.18 -7.65 10.35
CA MET A 152 -1.76 -7.28 9.00
C MET A 152 -2.00 -8.46 8.06
N LEU A 153 -2.32 -8.16 6.81
CA LEU A 153 -2.50 -9.19 5.79
C LEU A 153 -1.18 -9.92 5.48
N PRO A 154 -1.22 -11.23 5.19
CA PRO A 154 -0.02 -12.00 4.92
C PRO A 154 0.77 -11.40 3.74
N GLN A 155 2.09 -11.33 3.89
CA GLN A 155 3.02 -10.71 2.92
C GLN A 155 2.77 -9.21 2.63
N SER A 156 1.86 -8.56 3.36
CA SER A 156 1.48 -7.16 3.18
C SER A 156 1.70 -6.36 4.45
N THR A 157 1.76 -5.03 4.32
CA THR A 157 1.66 -4.13 5.45
C THR A 157 0.31 -3.40 5.50
N GLU A 158 -0.69 -3.92 4.81
CA GLU A 158 -2.06 -3.42 4.86
C GLU A 158 -2.89 -4.19 5.88
N ARG A 159 -3.85 -3.49 6.46
CA ARG A 159 -4.88 -4.01 7.37
C ARG A 159 -6.23 -3.81 6.71
N ILE A 160 -7.17 -4.69 7.05
CA ILE A 160 -8.54 -4.59 6.57
C ILE A 160 -9.33 -3.66 7.50
N VAL A 161 -10.04 -2.70 6.92
CA VAL A 161 -11.13 -1.97 7.58
C VAL A 161 -12.43 -2.33 6.89
N GLU A 162 -13.25 -3.10 7.58
CA GLU A 162 -14.59 -3.44 7.11
C GLU A 162 -15.55 -2.31 7.44
N VAL A 163 -16.22 -1.77 6.42
CA VAL A 163 -17.20 -0.69 6.53
C VAL A 163 -18.55 -1.24 6.10
N GLN A 164 -19.53 -1.24 6.99
CA GLN A 164 -20.87 -1.77 6.77
C GLN A 164 -21.92 -0.65 6.88
N GLY A 165 -22.87 -0.61 5.95
CA GLY A 165 -23.93 0.41 5.96
C GLY A 165 -24.72 0.44 4.64
N SER A 166 -25.47 1.53 4.45
CA SER A 166 -26.12 1.85 3.17
C SER A 166 -25.09 2.37 2.15
N PRO A 167 -25.38 2.35 0.83
CA PRO A 167 -24.48 2.87 -0.19
C PRO A 167 -24.09 4.35 0.04
N GLU A 168 -25.03 5.17 0.49
CA GLU A 168 -24.81 6.58 0.81
C GLU A 168 -23.94 6.75 2.05
N ALA A 169 -24.24 6.00 3.12
CA ALA A 169 -23.48 6.02 4.38
C ALA A 169 -22.01 5.62 4.16
N ILE A 170 -21.77 4.56 3.37
CA ILE A 170 -20.41 4.12 3.06
C ILE A 170 -19.67 5.15 2.21
N GLY A 171 -20.36 5.82 1.28
CA GLY A 171 -19.81 6.96 0.54
C GLY A 171 -19.26 8.04 1.47
N HIS A 172 -20.09 8.50 2.40
CA HIS A 172 -19.70 9.51 3.40
C HIS A 172 -18.55 9.02 4.30
N ALA A 173 -18.58 7.76 4.74
CA ALA A 173 -17.50 7.19 5.53
C ALA A 173 -16.17 7.17 4.75
N ILE A 174 -16.21 6.81 3.47
CA ILE A 174 -15.01 6.76 2.60
C ILE A 174 -14.47 8.15 2.32
N GLU A 175 -15.32 9.16 2.18
CA GLU A 175 -14.91 10.55 2.04
C GLU A 175 -14.10 11.00 3.28
N GLU A 176 -14.62 10.75 4.48
CA GLU A 176 -13.95 11.10 5.74
C GLU A 176 -12.65 10.30 5.95
N ILE A 177 -12.66 9.00 5.64
CA ILE A 177 -11.44 8.17 5.65
C ILE A 177 -10.44 8.74 4.65
N GLY A 178 -10.89 9.10 3.45
CA GLY A 178 -10.04 9.64 2.38
C GLY A 178 -9.31 10.91 2.80
N LYS A 179 -10.02 11.85 3.45
CA LYS A 179 -9.44 13.06 4.03
C LYS A 179 -8.36 12.72 5.07
N CYS A 180 -8.64 11.78 5.98
CA CYS A 180 -7.69 11.35 7.01
C CYS A 180 -6.46 10.62 6.45
N LEU A 181 -6.62 9.89 5.35
CA LEU A 181 -5.51 9.21 4.68
C LEU A 181 -4.62 10.19 3.92
N LEU A 182 -5.20 11.27 3.41
CA LEU A 182 -4.49 12.25 2.62
C LEU A 182 -3.71 13.25 3.47
N GLU A 183 -4.26 13.64 4.62
CA GLU A 183 -3.58 14.52 5.59
C GLU A 183 -2.21 13.96 6.02
N ASP A 184 -2.08 12.65 6.10
CA ASP A 184 -0.88 11.92 6.55
C ASP A 184 -0.32 10.97 5.47
N TRP A 185 -0.56 11.25 4.18
CA TRP A 185 -0.22 10.33 3.08
C TRP A 185 1.26 9.92 3.06
N GLU A 186 2.15 10.79 3.55
CA GLU A 186 3.59 10.55 3.70
C GLU A 186 3.91 9.32 4.57
N ARG A 187 3.09 9.05 5.60
CA ARG A 187 3.24 7.86 6.45
C ARG A 187 2.95 6.57 5.69
N GLY A 188 2.18 6.67 4.61
CA GLY A 188 1.89 5.57 3.68
C GLY A 188 3.06 5.23 2.75
N LEU A 189 4.10 6.06 2.67
CA LEU A 189 5.28 5.78 1.85
C LEU A 189 5.99 4.52 2.35
N GLY A 190 6.24 3.57 1.44
CA GLY A 190 6.84 2.27 1.77
C GLY A 190 5.84 1.14 2.09
N THR A 191 4.53 1.39 1.98
CA THR A 191 3.51 0.35 2.17
C THR A 191 3.67 -0.81 1.19
N VAL A 192 3.69 -2.04 1.71
CA VAL A 192 3.66 -3.25 0.89
C VAL A 192 2.22 -3.67 0.64
N LEU A 193 1.78 -3.42 -0.58
CA LEU A 193 0.44 -3.70 -1.06
C LEU A 193 0.14 -5.21 -1.05
N TYR A 194 -1.00 -5.58 -0.48
CA TYR A 194 -1.54 -6.93 -0.52
C TYR A 194 -1.86 -7.35 -1.94
N HIS A 195 -1.42 -8.53 -2.33
CA HIS A 195 -1.77 -9.16 -3.60
C HIS A 195 -2.39 -10.53 -3.27
N PRO A 196 -3.71 -10.70 -3.48
CA PRO A 196 -4.32 -12.00 -3.29
C PRO A 196 -3.66 -12.96 -4.29
N GLY A 197 -3.04 -14.03 -3.80
CA GLY A 197 -2.39 -15.06 -4.63
C GLY A 197 -0.86 -15.05 -4.72
N THR A 198 -0.13 -14.08 -4.15
CA THR A 198 1.35 -14.24 -3.98
C THR A 198 1.73 -15.13 -2.78
N GLY A 199 0.73 -15.56 -2.02
CA GLY A 199 0.87 -16.38 -0.84
C GLY A 199 0.64 -17.86 -1.07
N ASP A 200 1.21 -18.48 -2.12
CA ASP A 200 1.60 -19.92 -2.05
C ASP A 200 2.48 -20.45 -3.21
N GLU A 201 3.47 -19.69 -3.70
CA GLU A 201 4.56 -20.30 -4.52
C GLU A 201 5.82 -20.56 -3.69
N ARG A 202 5.64 -20.96 -2.43
CA ARG A 202 6.71 -21.58 -1.63
C ARG A 202 6.30 -22.86 -0.89
N SER A 203 5.08 -23.37 -1.06
CA SER A 203 4.68 -24.67 -0.48
C SER A 203 3.98 -25.56 -1.51
N GLY A 204 4.71 -26.05 -2.51
CA GLY A 204 4.04 -26.82 -3.56
C GLY A 204 4.88 -27.45 -4.68
N THR A 205 6.06 -28.01 -4.41
CA THR A 205 6.65 -29.02 -5.31
C THR A 205 7.33 -30.14 -4.53
N ARG A 206 6.50 -31.05 -4.02
CA ARG A 206 6.90 -32.45 -3.94
C ARG A 206 6.99 -32.99 -5.37
N ARG A 207 8.20 -33.20 -5.86
CA ARG A 207 8.49 -34.24 -6.87
C ARG A 207 9.70 -35.05 -6.44
N SER A 208 9.35 -36.19 -5.86
CA SER A 208 10.04 -37.48 -5.83
C SER A 208 11.23 -37.66 -6.78
N ALA A 209 12.39 -38.02 -6.21
CA ALA A 209 13.31 -39.02 -6.78
C ALA A 209 14.21 -39.62 -5.68
N ASN A 210 13.94 -40.88 -5.35
CA ASN A 210 14.73 -41.91 -4.64
C ASN A 210 16.16 -41.61 -4.15
N GLY A 211 16.41 -42.00 -2.89
CA GLY A 211 17.39 -43.07 -2.63
C GLY A 211 18.25 -42.99 -1.37
N ARG A 212 17.97 -43.93 -0.43
CA ARG A 212 18.89 -44.64 0.49
C ARG A 212 19.08 -44.11 1.94
N SER A 213 18.64 -44.97 2.87
CA SER A 213 19.33 -45.42 4.10
C SER A 213 19.64 -44.37 5.19
N ALA A 214 19.56 -44.60 6.50
CA ALA A 214 19.19 -45.72 7.34
C ALA A 214 18.78 -45.14 8.71
N SER A 215 18.11 -45.98 9.49
CA SER A 215 17.83 -45.87 10.93
C SER A 215 18.93 -45.17 11.75
N ILE A 216 18.54 -44.25 12.64
CA ILE A 216 18.96 -44.25 14.05
C ILE A 216 17.92 -43.48 14.87
N SER A 217 17.49 -44.17 15.91
CA SER A 217 16.56 -43.80 16.97
C SER A 217 17.21 -42.95 18.06
N SER A 218 16.34 -42.21 18.77
CA SER A 218 16.47 -41.70 20.15
C SER A 218 16.97 -40.25 20.33
N PRO A 219 16.69 -39.61 21.49
CA PRO A 219 15.36 -39.39 22.07
C PRO A 219 15.14 -37.91 22.49
N ALA A 220 13.90 -37.61 22.91
CA ALA A 220 13.45 -36.33 23.46
C ALA A 220 14.21 -35.88 24.72
N LEU A 221 14.32 -34.55 24.92
CA LEU A 221 14.56 -33.82 26.19
C LEU A 221 14.42 -32.29 25.91
N PRO A 222 14.23 -31.42 26.93
CA PRO A 222 12.94 -30.80 27.19
C PRO A 222 12.86 -29.28 26.89
N THR A 223 11.62 -28.81 26.90
CA THR A 223 11.15 -27.43 26.97
C THR A 223 11.96 -26.52 27.89
N SER A 224 12.48 -25.44 27.31
CA SER A 224 12.86 -24.21 28.02
C SER A 224 12.09 -23.03 27.40
N PRO A 225 11.44 -22.16 28.19
CA PRO A 225 10.68 -21.04 27.66
C PRO A 225 11.65 -19.97 27.19
N VAL A 226 11.76 -19.79 25.87
CA VAL A 226 12.48 -18.66 25.29
C VAL A 226 11.66 -17.40 25.56
N LEU A 227 12.22 -16.56 26.42
CA LEU A 227 11.80 -15.20 26.72
C LEU A 227 11.41 -14.43 25.43
N PRO A 228 10.44 -13.51 25.48
CA PRO A 228 10.14 -12.65 24.33
C PRO A 228 11.36 -11.79 24.02
N ALA A 229 11.99 -12.04 22.87
CA ALA A 229 13.04 -11.20 22.33
C ALA A 229 12.52 -9.74 22.22
N PRO A 230 13.37 -8.73 22.46
CA PRO A 230 12.96 -7.34 22.43
C PRO A 230 12.38 -7.01 21.06
N ALA A 231 11.34 -6.18 21.04
CA ALA A 231 10.76 -5.64 19.81
C ALA A 231 11.89 -5.22 18.87
N ALA A 232 12.05 -5.94 17.76
CA ALA A 232 13.08 -5.62 16.78
C ALA A 232 12.90 -4.14 16.40
N ASN A 233 13.90 -3.31 16.68
CA ASN A 233 13.89 -1.88 16.39
C ASN A 233 13.98 -1.70 14.86
N LEU A 234 12.87 -1.96 14.17
CA LEU A 234 12.78 -1.83 12.72
C LEU A 234 12.80 -0.34 12.38
N ARG A 235 13.84 0.07 11.66
CA ARG A 235 14.02 1.43 11.15
C ARG A 235 13.69 1.46 9.67
N THR A 236 13.07 2.54 9.24
CA THR A 236 12.87 2.84 7.82
C THR A 236 13.91 3.87 7.38
N GLN A 237 14.53 3.63 6.24
CA GLN A 237 15.47 4.55 5.59
C GLN A 237 15.08 4.72 4.12
N ASN A 238 15.15 5.94 3.63
CA ASN A 238 14.80 6.30 2.27
C ASN A 238 16.05 6.85 1.57
N ILE A 239 16.31 6.39 0.36
CA ILE A 239 17.39 6.91 -0.50
C ILE A 239 16.86 7.16 -1.90
N SER A 240 17.39 8.19 -2.55
CA SER A 240 17.08 8.54 -3.94
C SER A 240 18.23 8.08 -4.84
N ILE A 241 17.88 7.37 -5.92
CA ILE A 241 18.84 6.83 -6.87
C ILE A 241 18.41 7.22 -8.29
N PRO A 242 19.29 7.78 -9.13
CA PRO A 242 18.99 8.10 -10.53
C PRO A 242 18.42 6.90 -11.31
N SER A 243 17.35 7.12 -12.08
CA SER A 243 16.61 6.03 -12.76
C SER A 243 17.47 5.22 -13.73
N ASP A 244 18.48 5.84 -14.33
CA ASP A 244 19.44 5.21 -15.23
C ASP A 244 20.37 4.22 -14.50
N MET A 245 20.58 4.41 -13.20
CA MET A 245 21.38 3.53 -12.34
C MET A 245 20.54 2.45 -11.65
N VAL A 246 19.22 2.60 -11.57
CA VAL A 246 18.34 1.61 -10.92
C VAL A 246 18.38 0.25 -11.62
N GLY A 247 18.52 0.22 -12.94
CA GLY A 247 18.57 -1.02 -13.71
C GLY A 247 19.72 -1.95 -13.28
N CYS A 248 20.89 -1.39 -12.94
CA CYS A 248 22.06 -2.19 -12.54
C CYS A 248 21.90 -2.77 -11.12
N ILE A 249 21.21 -2.04 -10.24
CA ILE A 249 20.93 -2.45 -8.86
C ILE A 249 19.91 -3.59 -8.85
N ILE A 250 18.87 -3.48 -9.69
CA ILE A 250 17.86 -4.55 -9.84
C ILE A 250 18.51 -5.80 -10.45
N GLY A 251 19.34 -5.63 -11.48
CA GLY A 251 19.98 -6.71 -12.21
C GLY A 251 19.02 -7.43 -13.17
N ARG A 252 19.57 -8.30 -14.03
CA ARG A 252 18.79 -9.10 -14.99
C ARG A 252 17.78 -9.97 -14.23
N SER A 253 16.48 -9.79 -14.51
CA SER A 253 15.36 -10.48 -13.84
C SER A 253 15.24 -10.21 -12.33
N GLY A 254 15.84 -9.13 -11.81
CA GLY A 254 15.75 -8.80 -10.38
C GLY A 254 16.67 -9.63 -9.46
N THR A 255 17.63 -10.36 -10.02
CA THR A 255 18.53 -11.26 -9.27
C THR A 255 19.41 -10.51 -8.27
N LYS A 256 20.03 -9.39 -8.68
CA LYS A 256 20.92 -8.59 -7.82
C LYS A 256 20.19 -7.98 -6.63
N ILE A 257 19.04 -7.31 -6.85
CA ILE A 257 18.28 -6.75 -5.73
C ILE A 257 17.76 -7.83 -4.78
N THR A 258 17.41 -9.01 -5.31
CA THR A 258 17.00 -10.14 -4.48
C THR A 258 18.15 -10.64 -3.61
N GLU A 259 19.36 -10.67 -4.14
CA GLU A 259 20.56 -10.98 -3.37
C GLU A 259 20.87 -9.93 -2.31
N ILE A 260 20.78 -8.64 -2.63
CA ILE A 260 20.98 -7.55 -1.67
C ILE A 260 19.97 -7.65 -0.52
N ARG A 261 18.70 -7.95 -0.80
CA ARG A 261 17.68 -8.21 0.23
C ARG A 261 18.04 -9.42 1.10
N ARG A 262 18.52 -10.50 0.48
CA ARG A 262 18.92 -11.74 1.19
C ARG A 262 20.13 -11.52 2.10
N LEU A 263 21.14 -10.79 1.62
CA LEU A 263 22.39 -10.55 2.35
C LEU A 263 22.25 -9.51 3.46
N SER A 264 21.45 -8.47 3.21
CA SER A 264 21.18 -7.43 4.21
C SER A 264 20.20 -7.87 5.28
N GLY A 265 19.25 -8.76 4.94
CA GLY A 265 18.14 -9.08 5.84
C GLY A 265 17.10 -7.95 5.94
N SER A 266 17.28 -6.85 5.21
CA SER A 266 16.34 -5.73 5.14
C SER A 266 15.37 -5.88 3.98
N LYS A 267 14.17 -5.37 4.20
CA LYS A 267 13.10 -5.29 3.21
C LYS A 267 13.29 -4.02 2.38
N ILE A 268 13.66 -4.18 1.12
CA ILE A 268 13.93 -3.06 0.19
C ILE A 268 12.77 -2.93 -0.80
N SER A 269 12.08 -1.80 -0.82
CA SER A 269 11.02 -1.45 -1.79
C SER A 269 11.51 -0.40 -2.78
N ILE A 270 11.03 -0.47 -4.02
CA ILE A 270 11.45 0.41 -5.13
C ILE A 270 10.20 1.03 -5.74
N ALA A 271 10.15 2.36 -5.84
CA ALA A 271 9.03 3.06 -6.46
C ALA A 271 8.92 2.70 -7.96
N LYS A 272 7.68 2.49 -8.45
CA LYS A 272 7.40 2.16 -9.86
C LYS A 272 7.49 3.37 -10.80
N ALA A 273 7.34 4.58 -10.28
CA ALA A 273 7.48 5.83 -11.02
C ALA A 273 8.70 6.62 -10.50
N PRO A 274 9.37 7.42 -11.33
CA PRO A 274 10.30 8.45 -10.85
C PRO A 274 9.57 9.36 -9.84
N HIS A 275 10.25 9.76 -8.77
CA HIS A 275 9.64 10.54 -7.70
C HIS A 275 9.43 12.00 -8.10
N ASP A 276 10.23 12.53 -9.05
CA ASP A 276 10.22 13.93 -9.49
C ASP A 276 10.67 14.09 -10.97
N GLU A 277 10.48 15.29 -11.52
CA GLU A 277 10.99 15.73 -12.85
C GLU A 277 12.52 15.63 -13.00
N THR A 278 13.25 15.35 -11.91
CA THR A 278 14.70 15.11 -11.86
C THR A 278 15.11 13.71 -12.33
N GLY A 279 14.17 12.77 -12.49
CA GLY A 279 14.46 11.42 -12.96
C GLY A 279 15.05 10.48 -11.90
N GLU A 280 14.99 10.84 -10.62
CA GLU A 280 15.39 9.97 -9.52
C GLU A 280 14.27 9.04 -9.06
N ARG A 281 14.64 7.86 -8.56
CA ARG A 281 13.72 6.84 -8.08
C ARG A 281 14.03 6.52 -6.63
N MET A 282 12.98 6.56 -5.80
CA MET A 282 13.11 6.34 -4.37
C MET A 282 13.16 4.85 -4.02
N PHE A 283 14.08 4.50 -3.13
CA PHE A 283 14.21 3.20 -2.49
C PHE A 283 13.89 3.36 -1.01
N THR A 284 13.10 2.43 -0.48
CA THR A 284 12.73 2.38 0.94
C THR A 284 13.26 1.09 1.54
N ILE A 285 14.14 1.19 2.53
CA ILE A 285 14.80 0.08 3.22
C ILE A 285 14.20 -0.01 4.62
N VAL A 286 13.64 -1.17 4.99
CA VAL A 286 13.03 -1.42 6.29
C VAL A 286 13.64 -2.66 6.91
N GLY A 287 14.21 -2.53 8.11
CA GLY A 287 14.96 -3.60 8.76
C GLY A 287 15.57 -3.11 10.08
N THR A 288 16.36 -3.95 10.74
CA THR A 288 17.12 -3.50 11.92
C THR A 288 18.16 -2.45 11.50
N PRO A 289 18.71 -1.65 12.44
CA PRO A 289 19.74 -0.68 12.11
C PRO A 289 20.95 -1.33 11.41
N GLU A 290 21.39 -2.50 11.88
CA GLU A 290 22.51 -3.23 11.26
C GLU A 290 22.14 -3.77 9.86
N ALA A 291 20.92 -4.28 9.70
CA ALA A 291 20.44 -4.79 8.43
C ALA A 291 20.34 -3.67 7.38
N ASN A 292 19.84 -2.49 7.78
CA ASN A 292 19.69 -1.35 6.91
C ASN A 292 21.03 -0.75 6.50
N GLU A 293 21.98 -0.65 7.43
CA GLU A 293 23.35 -0.22 7.13
C GLU A 293 24.00 -1.17 6.11
N LYS A 294 23.84 -2.47 6.31
CA LYS A 294 24.33 -3.49 5.36
C LYS A 294 23.64 -3.39 3.99
N ALA A 295 22.34 -3.12 3.95
CA ALA A 295 21.61 -2.88 2.70
C ALA A 295 22.12 -1.64 1.97
N LEU A 296 22.33 -0.53 2.69
CA LEU A 296 22.86 0.70 2.13
C LEU A 296 24.25 0.48 1.52
N PHE A 297 25.15 -0.18 2.26
CA PHE A 297 26.49 -0.48 1.77
C PHE A 297 26.45 -1.29 0.47
N LEU A 298 25.64 -2.34 0.41
CA LEU A 298 25.51 -3.18 -0.81
C LEU A 298 24.90 -2.41 -1.99
N LEU A 299 23.94 -1.51 -1.74
CA LEU A 299 23.33 -0.67 -2.77
C LEU A 299 24.33 0.35 -3.32
N TYR A 300 25.09 1.03 -2.45
CA TYR A 300 26.11 2.00 -2.87
C TYR A 300 27.29 1.33 -3.59
N ASN A 301 27.76 0.18 -3.10
CA ASN A 301 28.82 -0.56 -3.78
C ASN A 301 28.41 -0.99 -5.21
N GLN A 302 27.14 -1.37 -5.39
CA GLN A 302 26.62 -1.72 -6.71
C GLN A 302 26.48 -0.50 -7.64
N LEU A 303 26.15 0.66 -7.07
CA LEU A 303 26.11 1.93 -7.79
C LEU A 303 27.51 2.37 -8.24
N GLU A 304 28.49 2.28 -7.34
CA GLU A 304 29.85 2.71 -7.59
C GLU A 304 30.53 1.84 -8.66
N SER A 305 30.37 0.52 -8.56
CA SER A 305 30.85 -0.43 -9.57
C SER A 305 30.24 -0.18 -10.97
N GLU A 306 28.95 0.20 -11.04
CA GLU A 306 28.33 0.54 -12.33
C GLU A 306 28.82 1.90 -12.86
N LYS A 307 29.05 2.88 -11.97
CA LYS A 307 29.56 4.20 -12.34
C LYS A 307 30.95 4.08 -12.96
N GLU A 308 31.83 3.30 -12.34
CA GLU A 308 33.19 3.05 -12.82
C GLU A 308 33.18 2.32 -14.18
N ARG A 309 32.28 1.35 -14.36
CA ARG A 309 32.07 0.65 -15.63
C ARG A 309 31.63 1.59 -16.76
N ARG A 310 30.86 2.64 -16.47
CA ARG A 310 30.42 3.62 -17.49
C ARG A 310 31.55 4.58 -17.85
N VAL A 311 32.27 5.10 -16.86
CA VAL A 311 33.44 5.97 -17.07
C VAL A 311 34.49 5.29 -17.96
N ASN A 312 34.77 3.99 -17.72
CA ASN A 312 35.73 3.24 -18.53
C ASN A 312 35.23 2.91 -19.95
N LYS A 313 33.92 2.99 -20.19
CA LYS A 313 33.30 2.73 -21.50
C LYS A 313 33.24 3.98 -22.38
N ASP A 314 33.05 5.14 -21.75
CA ASP A 314 33.10 6.45 -22.42
C ASP A 314 34.53 6.81 -22.85
N ALA A 315 35.55 6.36 -22.08
CA ALA A 315 36.96 6.53 -22.44
C ALA A 315 37.39 5.73 -23.69
N HIS A 316 36.72 4.61 -24.00
CA HIS A 316 37.02 3.77 -25.17
C HIS A 316 36.20 4.13 -26.43
N GLN A 317 35.36 5.17 -26.38
CA GLN A 317 34.57 5.64 -27.53
C GLN A 317 35.04 7.00 -28.08
N GLN A 318 36.14 7.55 -27.53
CA GLN A 318 36.77 8.79 -27.98
C GLN A 318 38.17 8.61 -28.58
N GLU A 319 38.64 7.37 -28.73
CA GLU A 319 39.79 6.99 -29.59
C GLU A 319 39.28 6.32 -30.87
#